data_AF-A0A9D9NHG7-F1
#
_entry.id   AF-A0A9D9NHG7-F1
#
_cell.length_a   1.000
_cell.length_b   1.000
_cell.length_c   1.000
_cell.angle_alpha   90.00
_cell.angle_beta   90.00
_cell.angle_gamma   90.00
#
_symmetry.space_group_name_H-M   'P 1'
#
loop_
_entity.id
_entity.type
_entity.pdbx_description
1 polymer ?
#
loop_
_entity_poly.entity_id
_entity_poly.type
_entity_poly.pdbx_seq_one_letter_code
_entity_poly.pdbx_strand_id
1 'polypeptide(L)'
;MKKLVFLLFILTCFDVFGQTATDKNGNKIYNGNSVAIFTHVAKYAVGGLMDIREAIPGELESELQTAFNVMVTSVAQNHGLQVVNRDNEAFIKTQKWLQETKSEDYIDGLSVRAKSIGATHILLQDLTVYTYGNAYIVLEVMNNIISVQTNISKRNIRRYRISINASSDEISDIITQEKSAVRNYFMNAFPAFFVLYKTSRNTAFLYPTSAFGVDTKDKVFFYYWENVQFPVQGQNYNFSKMEQISIGTEPEAVNGSLHVKLDKKLSASDNLVIKLGDILHSEITTYAHVPLSFSGFISSGNAYEDYCRKQINNAVYNALYDYACVNLIESENLAVIKAERNLQKTEDFIDGSVIEQFKASGARYILNTSEFSNDQDIVRFKMSVVDISAGTVVKEFLINCHISRLDEVVKYYINQIFVAPIAIGKVAGKQINVYPVLPIASSEGESFSILYNKSIVDPISGKNIYSRIEIAKCTLSKWNGQEYVLTIDEVLSKDDFSAIADTKSTDLFYLMKNVPEPENMNNISK
;
A
#
# COMPACT_ATOMS: atom_id res chain seq x y z
N MET A 1 9.99 30.94 4.11
CA MET A 1 9.46 32.17 4.76
C MET A 1 8.17 32.59 4.04
N LYS A 2 7.21 33.28 4.66
CA LYS A 2 7.37 34.01 5.92
C LYS A 2 6.90 33.26 7.19
N LYS A 3 6.92 31.91 7.13
CA LYS A 3 7.47 30.83 8.02
C LYS A 3 6.94 29.45 7.47
N LEU A 4 7.14 29.21 6.16
CA LEU A 4 6.43 28.23 5.27
C LEU A 4 4.93 27.99 5.55
N VAL A 5 4.11 28.99 5.84
CA VAL A 5 4.22 30.46 5.80
C VAL A 5 3.83 31.09 7.18
N PHE A 6 4.19 30.51 8.33
CA PHE A 6 3.72 30.61 9.76
C PHE A 6 2.73 29.47 10.13
N LEU A 7 2.81 28.38 9.37
CA LEU A 7 1.65 27.89 8.63
C LEU A 7 1.79 26.41 8.26
N LEU A 8 0.94 25.90 7.38
CA LEU A 8 -0.22 25.14 7.81
C LEU A 8 -1.03 25.76 8.98
N PHE A 9 -1.25 27.09 9.05
CA PHE A 9 -1.39 27.90 10.32
C PHE A 9 -2.07 27.16 11.46
N ILE A 10 -1.20 26.61 12.31
CA ILE A 10 -1.48 25.86 13.53
C ILE A 10 -2.33 24.59 13.33
N LEU A 11 -2.26 23.92 12.16
CA LEU A 11 -3.14 22.81 11.78
C LEU A 11 -4.61 23.09 12.13
N THR A 12 -4.92 24.39 12.13
CA THR A 12 -6.04 25.16 12.71
C THR A 12 -6.67 24.61 14.02
N CYS A 13 -6.03 24.82 15.17
CA CYS A 13 -6.62 24.83 16.52
C CYS A 13 -7.50 23.62 16.94
N PHE A 14 -6.97 22.40 16.81
CA PHE A 14 -7.39 21.16 17.50
C PHE A 14 -8.87 20.99 17.89
N ASP A 15 -9.78 20.89 16.92
CA ASP A 15 -10.92 20.00 17.12
C ASP A 15 -10.68 18.71 16.37
N VAL A 16 -10.77 17.61 17.11
CA VAL A 16 -11.01 16.31 16.49
C VAL A 16 -12.39 15.87 16.94
N PHE A 17 -13.35 16.00 16.03
CA PHE A 17 -14.65 15.34 16.12
C PHE A 17 -14.46 13.84 15.89
N GLY A 18 -13.68 13.22 16.79
CA GLY A 18 -13.57 11.78 16.94
C GLY A 18 -13.65 11.54 18.43
N GLN A 19 -14.82 11.14 18.92
CA GLN A 19 -14.91 10.63 20.28
C GLN A 19 -14.11 9.33 20.31
N THR A 20 -12.90 9.36 20.88
CA THR A 20 -12.33 8.13 21.43
C THR A 20 -13.32 7.64 22.47
N ALA A 21 -13.77 6.39 22.38
CA ALA A 21 -14.62 5.81 23.40
C ALA A 21 -13.98 6.05 24.79
N THR A 22 -14.75 6.59 25.72
CA THR A 22 -14.31 6.79 27.10
C THR A 22 -14.95 5.75 28.02
N ASP A 23 -14.23 5.33 29.04
CA ASP A 23 -14.80 4.49 30.09
C ASP A 23 -15.80 5.30 30.93
N LYS A 24 -16.47 4.64 31.88
CA LYS A 24 -17.44 5.29 32.78
C LYS A 24 -16.84 6.43 33.63
N ASN A 25 -15.52 6.54 33.69
CA ASN A 25 -14.78 7.56 34.43
C ASN A 25 -14.25 8.68 33.52
N GLY A 26 -14.50 8.64 32.21
CA GLY A 26 -14.02 9.61 31.24
C GLY A 26 -12.60 9.35 30.71
N ASN A 27 -11.98 8.21 31.04
CA ASN A 27 -10.65 7.85 30.51
C ASN A 27 -10.76 7.35 29.07
N LYS A 28 -9.81 7.75 28.21
CA LYS A 28 -9.74 7.22 26.83
C LYS A 28 -9.50 5.71 26.84
N ILE A 29 -10.29 4.98 26.05
CA ILE A 29 -10.12 3.55 25.79
C ILE A 29 -9.31 3.40 24.50
N TYR A 30 -8.22 2.64 24.56
CA TYR A 30 -7.39 2.32 23.40
C TYR A 30 -7.73 0.94 22.83
N ASN A 31 -7.51 0.74 21.53
CA ASN A 31 -7.93 -0.44 20.78
C ASN A 31 -6.97 -1.65 20.93
N GLY A 32 -6.06 -1.59 21.91
CA GLY A 32 -4.99 -2.57 22.13
C GLY A 32 -3.75 -2.36 21.26
N ASN A 33 -3.81 -1.51 20.23
CA ASN A 33 -2.65 -1.14 19.43
C ASN A 33 -1.99 0.14 19.97
N SER A 34 -0.68 0.12 19.93
CA SER A 34 0.20 1.23 20.24
C SER A 34 1.15 1.53 19.08
N VAL A 35 1.39 2.81 18.80
CA VAL A 35 2.24 3.27 17.70
C VAL A 35 3.34 4.19 18.20
N ALA A 36 4.56 3.98 17.72
CA ALA A 36 5.67 4.92 17.84
C ALA A 36 5.77 5.74 16.54
N ILE A 37 5.73 7.08 16.64
CA ILE A 37 5.69 7.97 15.47
C ILE A 37 7.05 8.63 15.28
N PHE A 38 7.63 8.50 14.09
CA PHE A 38 8.88 9.12 13.71
C PHE A 38 8.68 9.95 12.46
N THR A 39 8.97 11.25 12.53
CA THR A 39 8.89 12.14 11.37
C THR A 39 10.28 12.56 10.93
N HIS A 40 10.56 12.44 9.65
CA HIS A 40 11.77 12.88 8.97
C HIS A 40 11.39 13.95 7.94
N VAL A 41 12.27 14.94 7.72
CA VAL A 41 12.04 16.01 6.76
C VAL A 41 13.26 16.17 5.87
N ALA A 42 13.08 16.02 4.56
CA ALA A 42 14.08 16.29 3.53
C ALA A 42 13.68 17.51 2.71
N LYS A 43 14.66 18.33 2.30
CA LYS A 43 14.41 19.52 1.49
C LYS A 43 15.37 19.63 0.31
N TYR A 44 14.79 19.82 -0.88
CA TYR A 44 15.50 19.96 -2.13
C TYR A 44 15.11 21.28 -2.80
N ALA A 45 16.09 22.06 -3.27
CA ALA A 45 15.85 23.23 -4.09
C ALA A 45 16.19 22.92 -5.55
N VAL A 46 15.20 22.98 -6.44
CA VAL A 46 15.37 22.78 -7.88
C VAL A 46 15.58 24.15 -8.54
N GLY A 47 16.83 24.45 -8.91
CA GLY A 47 17.19 25.63 -9.70
C GLY A 47 16.91 25.47 -11.20
N GLY A 48 17.07 26.55 -11.99
CA GLY A 48 17.10 26.45 -13.44
C GLY A 48 18.30 25.62 -13.93
N LEU A 49 18.15 24.90 -15.05
CA LEU A 49 19.13 23.93 -15.59
C LEU A 49 19.57 22.84 -14.58
N MET A 50 18.64 22.29 -13.81
CA MET A 50 18.83 21.04 -13.05
C MET A 50 19.90 21.06 -11.94
N ASP A 51 20.22 22.22 -11.38
CA ASP A 51 21.04 22.29 -10.17
C ASP A 51 20.13 22.08 -8.95
N ILE A 52 19.93 20.81 -8.55
CA ILE A 52 19.30 20.50 -7.26
C ILE A 52 20.35 20.66 -6.17
N ARG A 53 20.20 21.69 -5.35
CA ARG A 53 21.02 21.88 -4.16
C ARG A 53 20.17 21.59 -2.93
N GLU A 54 20.70 20.79 -2.01
CA GLU A 54 20.16 20.72 -0.66
C GLU A 54 20.14 22.14 -0.09
N ALA A 55 18.96 22.60 0.32
CA ALA A 55 18.88 23.87 1.01
C ALA A 55 19.27 23.63 2.47
N ILE A 56 20.48 24.05 2.85
CA ILE A 56 21.04 23.95 4.21
C ILE A 56 19.98 24.30 5.30
N PRO A 57 19.89 23.53 6.41
CA PRO A 57 18.75 23.51 7.34
C PRO A 57 18.89 24.38 8.60
N GLY A 58 17.83 24.41 9.41
CA GLY A 58 17.84 24.95 10.79
C GLY A 58 16.46 25.01 11.44
N GLU A 59 15.69 26.06 11.17
CA GLU A 59 14.47 26.36 11.95
C GLU A 59 13.18 25.76 11.35
N LEU A 60 13.04 25.78 10.02
CA LEU A 60 11.82 25.34 9.33
C LEU A 60 11.61 23.81 9.37
N GLU A 61 12.69 23.04 9.37
CA GLU A 61 12.67 21.58 9.42
C GLU A 61 12.06 21.08 10.74
N SER A 62 12.57 21.59 11.87
CA SER A 62 12.08 21.26 13.22
C SER A 62 10.62 21.68 13.43
N GLU A 63 10.23 22.85 12.90
CA GLU A 63 8.84 23.33 12.96
C GLU A 63 7.86 22.42 12.19
N LEU A 64 8.21 22.00 10.96
CA LEU A 64 7.39 21.09 10.16
C LEU A 64 7.29 19.70 10.78
N GLN A 65 8.43 19.18 11.26
CA GLN A 65 8.49 17.89 11.94
C GLN A 65 7.56 17.88 13.16
N THR A 66 7.59 18.95 13.97
CA THR A 66 6.72 19.11 15.14
C THR A 66 5.25 19.19 14.75
N ALA A 67 4.90 20.02 13.77
CA ALA A 67 3.51 20.19 13.34
C ALA A 67 2.90 18.87 12.86
N PHE A 68 3.58 18.17 11.96
CA PHE A 68 3.11 16.90 11.42
C PHE A 68 3.04 15.78 12.48
N ASN A 69 4.04 15.67 13.36
CA ASN A 69 4.00 14.76 14.50
C ASN A 69 2.73 14.98 15.35
N VAL A 70 2.41 16.24 15.65
CA VAL A 70 1.25 16.61 16.46
C VAL A 70 -0.06 16.29 15.74
N MET A 71 -0.17 16.58 14.44
CA MET A 71 -1.34 16.20 13.63
C MET A 71 -1.57 14.69 13.66
N VAL A 72 -0.55 13.91 13.33
CA VAL A 72 -0.64 12.46 13.24
C VAL A 72 -0.91 11.83 14.60
N THR A 73 -0.26 12.31 15.66
CA THR A 73 -0.53 11.88 17.05
C THR A 73 -1.99 12.11 17.41
N SER A 74 -2.52 13.28 17.09
CA SER A 74 -3.92 13.60 17.35
C SER A 74 -4.83 12.63 16.59
N VAL A 75 -4.66 12.47 15.29
CA VAL A 75 -5.49 11.55 14.49
C VAL A 75 -5.41 10.11 15.02
N ALA A 76 -4.21 9.63 15.35
CA ALA A 76 -4.00 8.29 15.90
C ALA A 76 -4.78 8.08 17.21
N GLN A 77 -4.68 9.03 18.15
CA GLN A 77 -5.38 8.96 19.43
C GLN A 77 -6.89 9.00 19.27
N ASN A 78 -7.40 9.82 18.34
CA ASN A 78 -8.83 9.88 18.07
C ASN A 78 -9.35 8.61 17.41
N HIS A 79 -8.50 7.88 16.68
CA HIS A 79 -8.78 6.52 16.20
C HIS A 79 -8.61 5.44 17.29
N GLY A 80 -8.33 5.81 18.54
CA GLY A 80 -8.17 4.87 19.65
C GLY A 80 -6.80 4.18 19.71
N LEU A 81 -5.77 4.72 19.05
CA LEU A 81 -4.39 4.21 19.13
C LEU A 81 -3.62 4.89 20.27
N GLN A 82 -2.84 4.11 21.01
CA GLN A 82 -1.94 4.64 22.02
C GLN A 82 -0.63 5.12 21.37
N VAL A 83 -0.25 6.38 21.55
CA VAL A 83 1.05 6.89 21.08
C VAL A 83 2.06 6.81 22.23
N VAL A 84 3.14 6.03 22.05
CA VAL A 84 4.03 5.64 23.16
C VAL A 84 5.31 6.48 23.28
N ASN A 85 5.69 7.23 22.26
CA ASN A 85 6.89 8.08 22.27
C ASN A 85 6.56 9.58 22.38
N ARG A 86 5.52 9.91 23.16
CA ARG A 86 4.99 11.27 23.31
C ARG A 86 5.94 12.22 24.07
N ASP A 87 6.86 11.69 24.87
CA ASP A 87 7.75 12.48 25.73
C ASP A 87 9.11 12.76 25.08
N ASN A 88 9.49 14.05 25.08
CA ASN A 88 10.65 14.62 24.39
C ASN A 88 11.98 13.93 24.76
N GLU A 89 12.12 13.38 25.97
CA GLU A 89 13.37 12.73 26.40
C GLU A 89 13.55 11.34 25.78
N ALA A 90 12.46 10.57 25.62
CA ALA A 90 12.48 9.30 24.90
C ALA A 90 12.68 9.54 23.39
N PHE A 91 12.02 10.56 22.85
CA PHE A 91 12.19 11.03 21.47
C PHE A 91 13.62 11.48 21.16
N ILE A 92 14.23 12.32 22.00
CA ILE A 92 15.61 12.80 21.86
C ILE A 92 16.61 11.66 22.03
N LYS A 93 16.42 10.75 22.99
CA LYS A 93 17.27 9.56 23.13
C LYS A 93 17.20 8.69 21.88
N THR A 94 16.01 8.44 21.33
CA THR A 94 15.89 7.63 20.11
C THR A 94 16.41 8.35 18.86
N GLN A 95 16.16 9.65 18.68
CA GLN A 95 16.70 10.44 17.54
C GLN A 95 18.22 10.54 17.57
N LYS A 96 18.79 10.91 18.71
CA LYS A 96 20.24 11.08 18.89
C LYS A 96 20.96 9.76 18.67
N TRP A 97 20.35 8.66 19.10
CA TRP A 97 20.90 7.31 18.96
C TRP A 97 20.67 6.70 17.55
N LEU A 98 19.56 7.02 16.86
CA LEU A 98 19.37 6.72 15.42
C LEU A 98 20.43 7.38 14.53
N GLN A 99 20.94 8.54 14.95
CA GLN A 99 22.02 9.25 14.27
C GLN A 99 23.42 8.76 14.69
N GLU A 100 23.59 8.32 15.94
CA GLU A 100 24.88 7.89 16.52
C GLU A 100 25.23 6.41 16.24
N THR A 101 24.24 5.53 16.02
CA THR A 101 24.49 4.07 15.95
C THR A 101 24.33 3.53 14.53
N LYS A 102 25.40 3.67 13.73
CA LYS A 102 25.56 3.09 12.38
C LYS A 102 26.00 1.61 12.38
N SER A 103 26.04 0.94 13.51
CA SER A 103 26.67 -0.37 13.63
C SER A 103 26.07 -1.16 14.79
N GLU A 104 25.90 -2.46 14.55
CA GLU A 104 25.54 -3.54 15.48
C GLU A 104 24.11 -4.12 15.35
N ASP A 105 24.12 -5.29 14.71
CA ASP A 105 23.37 -6.51 14.96
C ASP A 105 21.83 -6.55 14.96
N TYR A 106 21.37 -7.55 14.20
CA TYR A 106 20.01 -8.03 13.89
C TYR A 106 19.12 -8.32 15.12
N ILE A 107 19.64 -8.18 16.34
CA ILE A 107 18.94 -8.47 17.60
C ILE A 107 18.41 -7.19 18.28
N ASP A 108 18.87 -6.01 17.86
CA ASP A 108 18.42 -4.70 18.38
C ASP A 108 17.80 -3.83 17.28
N GLY A 109 16.96 -4.40 16.42
CA GLY A 109 16.26 -3.68 15.35
C GLY A 109 15.33 -2.54 15.81
N LEU A 110 14.89 -1.69 14.87
CA LEU A 110 13.90 -0.63 15.13
C LEU A 110 12.63 -1.22 15.76
N SER A 111 12.24 -2.42 15.32
CA SER A 111 11.11 -3.19 15.87
C SER A 111 11.35 -3.68 17.30
N VAL A 112 12.55 -4.17 17.64
CA VAL A 112 12.88 -4.60 19.01
C VAL A 112 12.85 -3.40 19.98
N ARG A 113 13.29 -2.23 19.52
CA ARG A 113 13.30 -0.99 20.30
C ARG A 113 11.91 -0.35 20.40
N ALA A 114 11.11 -0.42 19.35
CA ALA A 114 9.70 -0.02 19.41
C ALA A 114 8.95 -0.92 20.41
N LYS A 115 9.23 -2.23 20.41
CA LYS A 115 8.69 -3.18 21.39
C LYS A 115 9.09 -2.84 22.82
N SER A 116 10.32 -2.37 23.06
CA SER A 116 10.80 -2.04 24.41
C SER A 116 10.14 -0.79 25.00
N ILE A 117 9.66 0.14 24.16
CA ILE A 117 8.79 1.26 24.59
C ILE A 117 7.29 0.92 24.53
N GLY A 118 6.95 -0.36 24.34
CA GLY A 118 5.57 -0.86 24.34
C GLY A 118 4.80 -0.59 23.06
N ALA A 119 5.46 -0.27 21.94
CA ALA A 119 4.83 -0.11 20.64
C ALA A 119 4.53 -1.47 19.97
N THR A 120 3.32 -1.60 19.44
CA THR A 120 2.94 -2.70 18.53
C THR A 120 3.25 -2.38 17.06
N HIS A 121 3.33 -1.08 16.73
CA HIS A 121 3.54 -0.58 15.38
C HIS A 121 4.49 0.62 15.38
N ILE A 122 5.13 0.84 14.24
CA ILE A 122 5.98 2.00 13.98
C ILE A 122 5.37 2.77 12.82
N LEU A 123 5.21 4.08 12.97
CA LEU A 123 4.84 4.97 11.88
C LEU A 123 6.05 5.83 11.51
N LEU A 124 6.58 5.62 10.31
CA LEU A 124 7.59 6.47 9.71
C LEU A 124 6.90 7.46 8.77
N GLN A 125 7.03 8.74 9.06
CA GLN A 125 6.55 9.83 8.22
C GLN A 125 7.75 10.52 7.57
N ASP A 126 7.83 10.51 6.24
CA ASP A 126 8.88 11.22 5.49
C ASP A 126 8.24 12.37 4.72
N LEU A 127 8.66 13.59 5.06
CA LEU A 127 8.21 14.82 4.44
C LEU A 127 9.29 15.29 3.48
N THR A 128 9.00 15.37 2.19
CA THR A 128 9.95 15.91 1.22
C THR A 128 9.43 17.20 0.61
N VAL A 129 10.21 18.27 0.73
CA VAL A 129 9.86 19.59 0.20
C VAL A 129 10.74 19.91 -1.01
N TYR A 130 10.12 20.11 -2.16
CA TYR A 130 10.76 20.56 -3.40
C TYR A 130 10.40 22.01 -3.69
N THR A 131 11.38 22.87 -3.93
CA THR A 131 11.14 24.26 -4.37
C THR A 131 11.56 24.43 -5.82
N TYR A 132 10.63 24.76 -6.71
CA TYR A 132 10.89 24.98 -8.14
C TYR A 132 11.01 26.48 -8.43
N GLY A 133 12.22 27.02 -8.28
CA GLY A 133 12.49 28.45 -8.44
C GLY A 133 11.51 29.34 -7.64
N ASN A 134 10.95 30.36 -8.32
CA ASN A 134 9.94 31.26 -7.77
C ASN A 134 8.50 30.93 -8.21
N ALA A 135 8.26 29.74 -8.78
CA ALA A 135 6.94 29.38 -9.32
C ALA A 135 6.04 28.63 -8.32
N TYR A 136 6.50 27.50 -7.78
CA TYR A 136 5.71 26.66 -6.88
C TYR A 136 6.58 25.76 -5.99
N ILE A 137 5.96 25.22 -4.95
CA ILE A 137 6.52 24.25 -4.00
C ILE A 137 5.76 22.92 -4.19
N VAL A 138 6.46 21.79 -4.07
CA VAL A 138 5.83 20.48 -3.95
C VAL A 138 6.16 19.91 -2.57
N LEU A 139 5.13 19.61 -1.79
CA LEU A 139 5.23 18.88 -0.52
C LEU A 139 4.80 17.43 -0.78
N GLU A 140 5.74 16.50 -0.68
CA GLU A 140 5.48 15.07 -0.67
C GLU A 140 5.39 14.59 0.79
N VAL A 141 4.29 13.95 1.16
CA VAL A 141 4.07 13.35 2.47
C VAL A 141 3.93 11.85 2.30
N MET A 142 4.86 11.12 2.90
CA MET A 142 4.84 9.66 2.92
C MET A 142 4.58 9.18 4.34
N ASN A 143 3.59 8.33 4.53
CA ASN A 143 3.43 7.58 5.78
C ASN A 143 3.68 6.10 5.51
N ASN A 144 4.50 5.47 6.35
CA ASN A 144 4.77 4.04 6.34
C ASN A 144 4.51 3.46 7.72
N ILE A 145 3.56 2.54 7.86
CA ILE A 145 3.30 1.86 9.12
C ILE A 145 3.83 0.44 9.04
N ILE A 146 4.58 0.04 10.06
CA ILE A 146 5.28 -1.24 10.13
C ILE A 146 4.82 -1.95 11.40
N SER A 147 4.33 -3.18 11.26
CA SER A 147 4.04 -4.04 12.40
C SER A 147 5.35 -4.49 13.05
N VAL A 148 5.50 -4.26 14.35
CA VAL A 148 6.69 -4.66 15.12
C VAL A 148 6.83 -6.18 15.20
N GLN A 149 5.72 -6.90 15.15
CA GLN A 149 5.71 -8.35 15.27
C GLN A 149 6.05 -9.05 13.94
N THR A 150 5.59 -8.48 12.82
CA THR A 150 5.63 -9.17 11.52
C THR A 150 6.51 -8.47 10.48
N ASN A 151 6.98 -7.25 10.75
CA ASN A 151 7.67 -6.37 9.80
C ASN A 151 6.90 -6.11 8.49
N ILE A 152 5.61 -6.46 8.46
CA ILE A 152 4.73 -6.15 7.34
C ILE A 152 4.44 -4.66 7.39
N SER A 153 4.65 -4.00 6.28
CA SER A 153 4.37 -2.58 6.14
C SER A 153 3.15 -2.29 5.29
N LYS A 154 2.58 -1.11 5.51
CA LYS A 154 1.66 -0.43 4.59
C LYS A 154 2.20 0.97 4.39
N ARG A 155 2.15 1.49 3.17
CA ARG A 155 2.62 2.85 2.87
C ARG A 155 1.57 3.62 2.09
N ASN A 156 1.60 4.94 2.23
CA ASN A 156 0.99 5.83 1.27
C ASN A 156 1.86 7.06 1.03
N ILE A 157 1.77 7.61 -0.18
CA ILE A 157 2.50 8.81 -0.60
C ILE A 157 1.48 9.78 -1.18
N ARG A 158 1.58 11.05 -0.81
CA ARG A 158 0.76 12.14 -1.31
C ARG A 158 1.65 13.29 -1.73
N ARG A 159 1.26 14.00 -2.79
CA ARG A 159 1.98 15.16 -3.31
C ARG A 159 1.05 16.35 -3.40
N TYR A 160 1.46 17.45 -2.79
CA TYR A 160 0.72 18.71 -2.80
C TYR A 160 1.55 19.76 -3.53
N ARG A 161 0.99 20.33 -4.59
CA ARG A 161 1.58 21.46 -5.29
C ARG A 161 1.01 22.75 -4.70
N ILE A 162 1.88 23.59 -4.17
CA ILE A 162 1.53 24.82 -3.47
C ILE A 162 2.10 25.99 -4.27
N SER A 163 1.24 26.89 -4.74
CA SER A 163 1.68 28.13 -5.37
C SER A 163 2.46 29.00 -4.36
N ILE A 164 3.52 29.68 -4.81
CA ILE A 164 4.25 30.60 -3.92
C ILE A 164 3.37 31.80 -3.50
N ASN A 165 2.31 32.08 -4.26
CA ASN A 165 1.28 33.08 -3.95
C ASN A 165 -0.03 32.44 -3.47
N ALA A 166 -0.01 31.20 -2.95
CA ALA A 166 -1.20 30.51 -2.46
C ALA A 166 -1.93 31.32 -1.37
N SER A 167 -3.26 31.30 -1.41
CA SER A 167 -4.11 31.94 -0.40
C SER A 167 -4.20 31.12 0.90
N SER A 168 -4.69 31.73 1.98
CA SER A 168 -4.93 31.00 3.24
C SER A 168 -5.96 29.87 3.10
N ASP A 169 -6.98 30.06 2.26
CA ASP A 169 -8.03 29.05 2.01
C ASP A 169 -7.47 27.83 1.28
N GLU A 170 -6.66 28.06 0.24
CA GLU A 170 -5.97 26.99 -0.50
C GLU A 170 -5.08 26.14 0.44
N ILE A 171 -4.41 26.78 1.39
CA ILE A 171 -3.58 26.07 2.37
C ILE A 171 -4.44 25.31 3.40
N SER A 172 -5.59 25.86 3.81
CA SER A 172 -6.55 25.19 4.71
C SER A 172 -7.16 23.93 4.08
N ASP A 173 -7.46 23.98 2.79
CA ASP A 173 -7.99 22.83 2.04
C ASP A 173 -6.96 21.70 1.98
N ILE A 174 -5.69 22.02 1.70
CA ILE A 174 -4.59 21.04 1.68
C ILE A 174 -4.43 20.37 3.06
N ILE A 175 -4.50 21.13 4.16
CA ILE A 175 -4.43 20.56 5.53
C ILE A 175 -5.61 19.63 5.80
N THR A 176 -6.83 20.05 5.44
CA THR A 176 -8.04 19.25 5.67
C THR A 176 -7.99 17.95 4.88
N GLN A 177 -7.49 18.01 3.65
CA GLN A 177 -7.22 16.83 2.83
C GLN A 177 -6.18 15.92 3.47
N GLU A 178 -5.06 16.46 3.97
CA GLU A 178 -4.03 15.66 4.63
C GLU A 178 -4.53 15.02 5.93
N LYS A 179 -5.26 15.74 6.78
CA LYS A 179 -5.89 15.18 7.99
C LYS A 179 -6.83 14.02 7.65
N SER A 180 -7.69 14.21 6.66
CA SER A 180 -8.61 13.19 6.18
C SER A 180 -7.85 11.99 5.61
N ALA A 181 -6.75 12.23 4.89
CA ALA A 181 -5.91 11.18 4.34
C ALA A 181 -5.18 10.38 5.42
N VAL A 182 -4.60 11.03 6.44
CA VAL A 182 -3.97 10.36 7.59
C VAL A 182 -5.01 9.56 8.38
N ARG A 183 -6.22 10.11 8.56
CA ARG A 183 -7.31 9.39 9.22
C ARG A 183 -7.72 8.14 8.45
N ASN A 184 -8.00 8.28 7.16
CA ASN A 184 -8.34 7.15 6.29
C ASN A 184 -7.20 6.12 6.28
N TYR A 185 -5.95 6.57 6.29
CA TYR A 185 -4.80 5.70 6.40
C TYR A 185 -4.80 4.87 7.70
N PHE A 186 -5.08 5.50 8.85
CA PHE A 186 -5.23 4.75 10.10
C PHE A 186 -6.46 3.84 10.12
N MET A 187 -7.58 4.25 9.55
CA MET A 187 -8.76 3.38 9.40
C MET A 187 -8.45 2.14 8.55
N ASN A 188 -7.60 2.28 7.54
CA ASN A 188 -7.19 1.19 6.64
C ASN A 188 -6.09 0.30 7.25
N ALA A 189 -5.24 0.89 8.10
CA ALA A 189 -4.20 0.15 8.82
C ALA A 189 -4.77 -0.58 10.03
N PHE A 190 -5.73 0.03 10.72
CA PHE A 190 -6.39 -0.45 11.93
C PHE A 190 -7.92 -0.41 11.77
N PRO A 191 -8.49 -1.35 10.99
CA PRO A 191 -9.92 -1.38 10.74
C PRO A 191 -10.71 -1.60 12.04
N ALA A 192 -11.80 -0.84 12.19
CA ALA A 192 -12.75 -1.01 13.28
C ALA A 192 -13.93 -1.86 12.79
N PHE A 193 -14.11 -3.02 13.41
CA PHE A 193 -15.23 -3.93 13.16
C PHE A 193 -16.27 -3.86 14.28
N PHE A 194 -17.48 -4.30 13.95
CA PHE A 194 -18.61 -4.24 14.87
C PHE A 194 -19.40 -5.53 14.87
N VAL A 195 -20.02 -5.80 16.02
CA VAL A 195 -21.03 -6.83 16.19
C VAL A 195 -22.40 -6.14 16.22
N LEU A 196 -23.34 -6.65 15.42
CA LEU A 196 -24.72 -6.18 15.45
C LEU A 196 -25.38 -6.64 16.77
N TYR A 197 -25.77 -5.68 17.61
CA TYR A 197 -26.49 -5.97 18.84
C TYR A 197 -27.99 -6.12 18.59
N LYS A 198 -28.58 -5.12 17.92
CA LYS A 198 -29.99 -5.12 17.53
C LYS A 198 -30.24 -4.13 16.42
N THR A 199 -31.40 -4.25 15.80
CA THR A 199 -31.97 -3.22 14.93
C THR A 199 -33.29 -2.75 15.51
N SER A 200 -33.58 -1.46 15.39
CA SER A 200 -34.89 -0.88 15.73
C SER A 200 -35.27 0.12 14.66
N ARG A 201 -36.41 -0.11 13.99
CA ARG A 201 -36.82 0.65 12.79
C ARG A 201 -35.69 0.65 11.74
N ASN A 202 -35.08 1.80 11.47
CA ASN A 202 -33.97 1.98 10.54
C ASN A 202 -32.67 2.34 11.29
N THR A 203 -32.51 1.93 12.54
CA THR A 203 -31.28 2.17 13.31
C THR A 203 -30.66 0.84 13.69
N ALA A 204 -29.37 0.67 13.38
CA ALA A 204 -28.55 -0.41 13.89
C ALA A 204 -27.77 0.05 15.12
N PHE A 205 -27.71 -0.83 16.10
CA PHE A 205 -26.99 -0.65 17.35
C PHE A 205 -25.83 -1.63 17.34
N LEU A 206 -24.62 -1.12 17.46
CA LEU A 206 -23.39 -1.85 17.18
C LEU A 206 -22.48 -1.83 18.41
N TYR A 207 -21.95 -2.99 18.77
CA TYR A 207 -20.84 -3.06 19.72
C TYR A 207 -19.52 -3.12 18.95
N PRO A 208 -18.56 -2.25 19.28
CA PRO A 208 -17.27 -2.28 18.61
C PRO A 208 -16.46 -3.49 19.10
N THR A 209 -15.66 -4.10 18.22
CA THR A 209 -14.72 -5.17 18.61
C THR A 209 -13.44 -4.63 19.22
N SER A 210 -13.16 -3.34 19.06
CA SER A 210 -12.00 -2.63 19.57
C SER A 210 -12.32 -1.15 19.73
N ALA A 211 -11.50 -0.37 20.45
CA ALA A 211 -11.77 1.08 20.53
C ALA A 211 -11.73 1.71 19.13
N PHE A 212 -12.60 2.70 18.92
CA PHE A 212 -12.80 3.31 17.61
C PHE A 212 -12.96 4.82 17.73
N GLY A 213 -12.69 5.53 16.63
CA GLY A 213 -13.00 6.94 16.46
C GLY A 213 -13.93 7.13 15.28
N VAL A 214 -15.01 7.88 15.46
CA VAL A 214 -16.02 8.12 14.43
C VAL A 214 -16.32 9.60 14.25
N ASP A 215 -16.49 10.02 13.01
CA ASP A 215 -16.99 11.34 12.59
C ASP A 215 -18.44 11.18 12.08
N THR A 216 -19.25 12.21 12.28
CA THR A 216 -20.61 12.37 11.74
C THR A 216 -20.78 12.06 10.24
N LYS A 217 -19.73 12.21 9.44
CA LYS A 217 -19.74 11.91 7.99
C LYS A 217 -19.36 10.48 7.66
N ASP A 218 -18.90 9.71 8.63
CA ASP A 218 -18.51 8.33 8.38
C ASP A 218 -19.70 7.47 8.00
N LYS A 219 -19.35 6.39 7.30
CA LYS A 219 -20.28 5.35 6.90
C LYS A 219 -19.84 4.04 7.52
N VAL A 220 -20.82 3.27 7.98
CA VAL A 220 -20.62 1.90 8.43
C VAL A 220 -21.19 0.98 7.37
N PHE A 221 -20.38 0.09 6.83
CA PHE A 221 -20.78 -0.80 5.77
C PHE A 221 -21.12 -2.17 6.33
N PHE A 222 -22.21 -2.74 5.84
CA PHE A 222 -22.72 -4.05 6.22
C PHE A 222 -22.57 -4.98 5.02
N TYR A 223 -21.82 -6.06 5.21
CA TYR A 223 -21.61 -7.09 4.20
C TYR A 223 -22.15 -8.42 4.69
N TYR A 224 -22.86 -9.11 3.81
CA TYR A 224 -23.10 -10.53 3.96
C TYR A 224 -21.84 -11.30 3.53
N TRP A 225 -21.37 -12.20 4.39
CA TRP A 225 -20.19 -13.01 4.14
C TRP A 225 -20.55 -14.48 3.91
N GLU A 226 -19.98 -15.07 2.86
CA GLU A 226 -20.04 -16.50 2.60
C GLU A 226 -18.71 -17.01 2.05
N ASN A 227 -18.43 -18.30 2.26
CA ASN A 227 -17.31 -18.99 1.62
C ASN A 227 -17.83 -19.87 0.49
N VAL A 228 -17.20 -19.76 -0.69
CA VAL A 228 -17.43 -20.63 -1.84
C VAL A 228 -16.16 -21.41 -2.15
N GLN A 229 -16.29 -22.65 -2.62
CA GLN A 229 -15.15 -23.52 -2.88
C GLN A 229 -15.04 -23.81 -4.38
N PHE A 230 -13.85 -23.60 -4.96
CA PHE A 230 -13.56 -23.96 -6.34
C PHE A 230 -12.19 -24.64 -6.47
N PRO A 231 -12.03 -25.59 -7.41
CA PRO A 231 -10.72 -26.08 -7.78
C PRO A 231 -9.94 -24.98 -8.52
N VAL A 232 -8.63 -24.91 -8.31
CA VAL A 232 -7.68 -24.12 -9.11
C VAL A 232 -6.38 -24.92 -9.18
N GLN A 233 -5.92 -25.22 -10.38
CA GLN A 233 -4.64 -25.93 -10.63
C GLN A 233 -4.55 -27.26 -9.86
N GLY A 234 -5.63 -28.03 -9.83
CA GLY A 234 -5.69 -29.33 -9.16
C GLY A 234 -5.80 -29.27 -7.63
N GLN A 235 -5.99 -28.09 -7.03
CA GLN A 235 -6.21 -27.92 -5.58
C GLN A 235 -7.54 -27.20 -5.31
N ASN A 236 -8.25 -27.58 -4.24
CA ASN A 236 -9.48 -26.89 -3.85
C ASN A 236 -9.17 -25.69 -2.96
N TYR A 237 -9.63 -24.51 -3.37
CA TYR A 237 -9.49 -23.26 -2.64
C TYR A 237 -10.84 -22.78 -2.13
N ASN A 238 -10.84 -22.22 -0.91
CA ASN A 238 -11.99 -21.48 -0.37
C ASN A 238 -11.81 -20.00 -0.71
N PHE A 239 -12.86 -19.39 -1.25
CA PHE A 239 -12.91 -17.99 -1.62
C PHE A 239 -13.95 -17.28 -0.76
N SER A 240 -13.55 -16.18 -0.13
CA SER A 240 -14.46 -15.32 0.62
C SER A 240 -15.22 -14.39 -0.32
N LYS A 241 -16.55 -14.48 -0.28
CA LYS A 241 -17.45 -13.55 -0.98
C LYS A 241 -18.10 -12.63 0.05
N MET A 242 -18.07 -11.34 -0.26
CA MET A 242 -18.63 -10.28 0.59
C MET A 242 -19.54 -9.39 -0.23
N GLU A 243 -20.85 -9.50 -0.01
CA GLU A 243 -21.84 -8.68 -0.70
C GLU A 243 -22.29 -7.55 0.21
N GLN A 244 -22.14 -6.30 -0.23
CA GLN A 244 -22.65 -5.14 0.51
C GLN A 244 -24.19 -5.14 0.50
N ILE A 245 -24.80 -5.25 1.68
CA ILE A 245 -26.25 -5.34 1.84
C ILE A 245 -26.89 -4.04 2.36
N SER A 246 -26.14 -3.21 3.08
CA SER A 246 -26.62 -1.93 3.62
C SER A 246 -25.48 -0.98 3.98
N ILE A 247 -25.77 0.31 4.04
CA ILE A 247 -24.89 1.36 4.53
C ILE A 247 -25.59 2.06 5.70
N GLY A 248 -24.89 2.13 6.83
CA GLY A 248 -25.21 2.97 7.97
C GLY A 248 -24.59 4.37 7.81
N THR A 249 -25.40 5.40 8.00
CA THR A 249 -25.00 6.82 8.02
C THR A 249 -25.33 7.46 9.36
N GLU A 250 -24.95 8.72 9.56
CA GLU A 250 -25.24 9.48 10.79
C GLU A 250 -24.76 8.73 12.06
N PRO A 251 -23.48 8.31 12.12
CA PRO A 251 -22.97 7.58 13.26
C PRO A 251 -22.97 8.41 14.54
N GLU A 252 -23.47 7.82 15.61
CA GLU A 252 -23.52 8.41 16.95
C GLU A 252 -22.93 7.44 17.97
N ALA A 253 -21.85 7.83 18.65
CA ALA A 253 -21.28 7.05 19.73
C ALA A 253 -22.03 7.33 21.04
N VAL A 254 -22.68 6.31 21.61
CA VAL A 254 -23.47 6.42 22.84
C VAL A 254 -23.03 5.34 23.81
N ASN A 255 -22.47 5.74 24.95
CA ASN A 255 -22.06 4.84 26.04
C ASN A 255 -21.19 3.64 25.59
N GLY A 256 -20.27 3.86 24.64
CA GLY A 256 -19.38 2.81 24.11
C GLY A 256 -20.00 1.91 23.02
N SER A 257 -21.24 2.17 22.61
CA SER A 257 -21.87 1.58 21.43
C SER A 257 -21.95 2.60 20.29
N LEU A 258 -22.06 2.11 19.05
CA LEU A 258 -22.25 2.93 17.87
C LEU A 258 -23.67 2.75 17.33
N HIS A 259 -24.40 3.84 17.17
CA HIS A 259 -25.70 3.86 16.51
C HIS A 259 -25.55 4.40 15.11
N VAL A 260 -26.16 3.73 14.12
CA VAL A 260 -26.17 4.21 12.73
C VAL A 260 -27.55 4.07 12.13
N LYS A 261 -27.91 5.01 11.26
CA LYS A 261 -29.13 4.98 10.48
C LYS A 261 -28.90 4.19 9.19
N LEU A 262 -29.65 3.12 9.01
CA LEU A 262 -29.56 2.23 7.86
C LEU A 262 -30.32 2.81 6.67
N ASP A 263 -29.71 2.71 5.48
CA ASP A 263 -30.36 2.99 4.20
C ASP A 263 -31.44 1.96 3.84
N LYS A 264 -31.27 0.72 4.32
CA LYS A 264 -32.15 -0.43 4.07
C LYS A 264 -32.32 -1.26 5.33
N LYS A 265 -33.49 -1.88 5.48
CA LYS A 265 -33.72 -2.80 6.60
C LYS A 265 -32.85 -4.04 6.42
N LEU A 266 -32.07 -4.38 7.45
CA LEU A 266 -31.35 -5.65 7.50
C LEU A 266 -32.34 -6.79 7.73
N SER A 267 -32.39 -7.76 6.82
CA SER A 267 -32.94 -9.09 7.11
C SER A 267 -32.03 -9.75 8.16
N ALA A 268 -32.60 -10.47 9.12
CA ALA A 268 -31.81 -11.23 10.08
C ALA A 268 -30.90 -12.19 9.31
N SER A 269 -29.60 -11.92 9.29
CA SER A 269 -28.60 -12.75 8.64
C SER A 269 -27.55 -13.10 9.67
N ASP A 270 -27.41 -14.38 9.93
CA ASP A 270 -26.15 -14.93 10.41
C ASP A 270 -25.08 -14.60 9.34
N ASN A 271 -23.83 -14.38 9.75
CA ASN A 271 -22.68 -14.07 8.88
C ASN A 271 -22.63 -12.62 8.33
N LEU A 272 -22.66 -11.64 9.23
CA LEU A 272 -22.39 -10.24 8.90
C LEU A 272 -20.95 -9.85 9.18
N VAL A 273 -20.34 -9.13 8.24
CA VAL A 273 -19.14 -8.31 8.47
C VAL A 273 -19.57 -6.85 8.49
N ILE A 274 -19.31 -6.17 9.60
CA ILE A 274 -19.72 -4.77 9.81
C ILE A 274 -18.47 -3.96 10.11
N LYS A 275 -18.21 -2.94 9.31
CA LYS A 275 -16.96 -2.18 9.34
C LYS A 275 -17.22 -0.68 9.26
N LEU A 276 -16.43 0.12 10.00
CA LEU A 276 -16.32 1.55 9.77
C LEU A 276 -15.48 1.82 8.51
N GLY A 277 -16.07 2.46 7.51
CA GLY A 277 -15.49 2.59 6.17
C GLY A 277 -15.72 1.35 5.30
N ASP A 278 -15.48 1.50 4.00
CA ASP A 278 -15.61 0.41 3.02
C ASP A 278 -14.54 -0.66 3.26
N ILE A 279 -14.82 -1.91 2.92
CA ILE A 279 -13.82 -2.98 2.94
C ILE A 279 -12.83 -2.73 1.80
N LEU A 280 -11.54 -2.80 2.11
CA LEU A 280 -10.49 -2.72 1.12
C LEU A 280 -10.10 -4.10 0.61
N HIS A 281 -9.58 -4.14 -0.61
CA HIS A 281 -9.08 -5.36 -1.22
C HIS A 281 -8.00 -6.03 -0.35
N SER A 282 -7.15 -5.24 0.30
CA SER A 282 -6.07 -5.70 1.19
C SER A 282 -6.56 -6.29 2.52
N GLU A 283 -7.85 -6.18 2.82
CA GLU A 283 -8.45 -6.73 4.05
C GLU A 283 -9.18 -8.05 3.79
N ILE A 284 -9.34 -8.45 2.53
CA ILE A 284 -9.86 -9.78 2.21
C ILE A 284 -8.78 -10.80 2.58
N THR A 285 -8.97 -11.50 3.69
CA THR A 285 -8.10 -12.58 4.11
C THR A 285 -8.10 -13.66 3.03
N THR A 286 -6.95 -13.85 2.38
CA THR A 286 -6.73 -15.02 1.53
C THR A 286 -5.78 -15.97 2.21
N TYR A 287 -5.91 -17.25 1.91
CA TYR A 287 -4.93 -18.27 2.30
C TYR A 287 -3.57 -18.10 1.58
N ALA A 288 -3.45 -17.13 0.67
CA ALA A 288 -2.30 -16.93 -0.20
C ALA A 288 -1.83 -15.47 -0.13
N HIS A 289 -1.14 -15.14 0.95
CA HIS A 289 -0.28 -13.96 0.96
C HIS A 289 1.06 -14.29 0.29
N VAL A 290 1.57 -13.36 -0.50
CA VAL A 290 2.89 -13.42 -1.12
C VAL A 290 3.82 -12.56 -0.27
N PRO A 291 4.55 -13.15 0.70
CA PRO A 291 5.55 -12.39 1.45
C PRO A 291 6.66 -12.01 0.48
N LEU A 292 6.85 -10.71 0.29
CA LEU A 292 7.80 -10.14 -0.64
C LEU A 292 8.62 -9.10 0.08
N SER A 293 9.89 -8.96 -0.29
CA SER A 293 10.69 -7.81 0.11
C SER A 293 11.19 -7.04 -1.09
N PHE A 294 11.33 -5.73 -0.92
CA PHE A 294 11.86 -4.86 -1.95
C PHE A 294 13.27 -4.37 -1.59
N SER A 295 14.25 -4.76 -2.40
CA SER A 295 15.63 -4.25 -2.36
C SER A 295 15.75 -3.09 -3.35
N GLY A 296 15.44 -1.89 -2.86
CA GLY A 296 15.53 -0.65 -3.62
C GLY A 296 16.94 -0.07 -3.72
N PHE A 297 17.06 1.06 -4.42
CA PHE A 297 18.29 1.85 -4.45
C PHE A 297 18.57 2.50 -3.10
N ILE A 298 19.85 2.52 -2.70
CA ILE A 298 20.30 3.31 -1.55
C ILE A 298 20.38 4.76 -1.99
N SER A 299 19.76 5.66 -1.22
CA SER A 299 19.92 7.10 -1.37
C SER A 299 20.82 7.57 -0.23
N SER A 300 22.09 7.86 -0.52
CA SER A 300 23.09 8.21 0.50
C SER A 300 23.51 9.67 0.48
N GLY A 301 22.91 10.48 -0.39
CA GLY A 301 23.22 11.90 -0.55
C GLY A 301 22.02 12.73 -0.97
N ASN A 302 22.29 13.99 -1.29
CA ASN A 302 21.29 14.99 -1.62
C ASN A 302 21.42 15.50 -3.07
N ALA A 303 21.95 14.66 -3.97
CA ALA A 303 22.11 14.97 -5.38
C ALA A 303 20.84 14.65 -6.19
N TYR A 304 20.75 15.16 -7.42
CA TYR A 304 19.63 14.85 -8.31
C TYR A 304 19.47 13.35 -8.58
N GLU A 305 20.59 12.62 -8.67
CA GLU A 305 20.56 11.15 -8.82
C GLU A 305 19.84 10.46 -7.64
N ASP A 306 20.05 10.94 -6.42
CA ASP A 306 19.42 10.38 -5.23
C ASP A 306 17.91 10.69 -5.21
N TYR A 307 17.52 11.87 -5.72
CA TYR A 307 16.12 12.16 -5.99
C TYR A 307 15.53 11.14 -6.98
N CYS A 308 16.18 10.91 -8.13
CA CYS A 308 15.71 9.93 -9.12
C CYS A 308 15.59 8.53 -8.52
N ARG A 309 16.59 8.08 -7.75
CA ARG A 309 16.55 6.78 -7.04
C ARG A 309 15.40 6.70 -6.04
N LYS A 310 15.15 7.75 -5.25
CA LYS A 310 14.01 7.84 -4.33
C LYS A 310 12.68 7.77 -5.06
N GLN A 311 12.56 8.46 -6.20
CA GLN A 311 11.35 8.42 -7.03
C GLN A 311 11.09 7.02 -7.60
N ILE A 312 12.13 6.31 -8.06
CA ILE A 312 12.01 4.92 -8.50
C ILE A 312 11.54 4.02 -7.36
N ASN A 313 12.19 4.09 -6.19
CA ASN A 313 11.77 3.30 -5.03
C ASN A 313 10.31 3.57 -4.66
N ASN A 314 9.90 4.85 -4.62
CA ASN A 314 8.54 5.25 -4.31
C ASN A 314 7.53 4.70 -5.32
N ALA A 315 7.83 4.76 -6.62
CA ALA A 315 6.99 4.17 -7.66
C ALA A 315 6.82 2.66 -7.50
N VAL A 316 7.91 1.95 -7.16
CA VAL A 316 7.88 0.50 -6.90
C VAL A 316 7.05 0.18 -5.67
N TYR A 317 7.26 0.87 -4.55
CA TYR A 317 6.45 0.70 -3.35
C TYR A 317 4.96 0.94 -3.65
N ASN A 318 4.62 2.06 -4.29
CA ASN A 318 3.24 2.39 -4.64
C ASN A 318 2.58 1.29 -5.48
N ALA A 319 3.28 0.80 -6.50
CA ALA A 319 2.78 -0.27 -7.35
C ALA A 319 2.64 -1.60 -6.60
N LEU A 320 3.53 -1.93 -5.66
CA LEU A 320 3.41 -3.14 -4.83
C LEU A 320 2.22 -3.07 -3.86
N TYR A 321 1.92 -1.90 -3.29
CA TYR A 321 0.77 -1.74 -2.38
C TYR A 321 -0.59 -1.78 -3.10
N ASP A 322 -0.63 -1.64 -4.43
CA ASP A 322 -1.82 -1.94 -5.23
C ASP A 322 -2.13 -3.45 -5.24
N TYR A 323 -1.26 -4.31 -4.72
CA TYR A 323 -1.49 -5.76 -4.62
C TYR A 323 -1.82 -6.18 -3.20
N ALA A 324 -3.12 -6.34 -2.94
CA ALA A 324 -3.67 -6.83 -1.67
C ALA A 324 -3.03 -8.14 -1.17
N CYS A 325 -2.61 -9.02 -2.08
CA CYS A 325 -1.98 -10.28 -1.75
C CYS A 325 -0.50 -10.14 -1.35
N VAL A 326 0.15 -9.00 -1.61
CA VAL A 326 1.58 -8.81 -1.30
C VAL A 326 1.73 -8.35 0.14
N ASN A 327 2.36 -9.20 0.96
CA ASN A 327 2.82 -8.79 2.28
C ASN A 327 4.24 -8.27 2.14
N LEU A 328 4.38 -6.95 2.02
CA LEU A 328 5.68 -6.32 1.90
C LEU A 328 6.38 -6.34 3.25
N ILE A 329 7.46 -7.11 3.33
CA ILE A 329 8.31 -7.22 4.51
C ILE A 329 9.43 -6.21 4.37
N GLU A 330 9.44 -5.21 5.25
CA GLU A 330 10.51 -4.23 5.33
C GLU A 330 11.78 -4.91 5.85
N SER A 331 12.85 -4.84 5.06
CA SER A 331 14.18 -5.18 5.56
C SER A 331 14.73 -3.97 6.31
N GLU A 332 14.88 -4.09 7.63
CA GLU A 332 15.52 -3.04 8.42
C GLU A 332 16.95 -2.77 7.90
N ASN A 333 17.16 -1.57 7.34
CA ASN A 333 18.45 -0.97 7.01
C ASN A 333 19.46 -1.78 6.15
N LEU A 334 19.02 -2.29 4.99
CA LEU A 334 19.95 -2.79 3.95
C LEU A 334 21.00 -1.76 3.50
N ALA A 335 20.70 -0.46 3.60
CA ALA A 335 21.61 0.61 3.17
C ALA A 335 22.87 0.71 4.04
N VAL A 336 22.73 0.53 5.36
CA VAL A 336 23.83 0.65 6.33
C VAL A 336 24.72 -0.59 6.27
N ILE A 337 24.12 -1.78 6.11
CA ILE A 337 24.85 -3.05 5.98
C ILE A 337 25.59 -3.13 4.63
N LYS A 338 25.01 -2.60 3.54
CA LYS A 338 25.71 -2.48 2.25
C LYS A 338 26.88 -1.49 2.29
N ALA A 339 26.81 -0.43 3.10
CA ALA A 339 27.93 0.52 3.28
C ALA A 339 29.11 -0.13 4.02
N GLU A 340 28.84 -0.91 5.06
CA GLU A 340 29.84 -1.74 5.77
C GLU A 340 30.44 -2.82 4.85
N ARG A 341 29.64 -3.31 3.90
CA ARG A 341 30.01 -4.38 2.94
C ARG A 341 30.73 -3.89 1.69
N ASN A 342 30.59 -2.62 1.31
CA ASN A 342 31.39 -1.98 0.26
C ASN A 342 32.89 -1.95 0.62
N LEU A 343 33.24 -2.06 1.92
CA LEU A 343 34.61 -2.26 2.38
C LEU A 343 35.15 -3.69 2.13
N GLN A 344 34.30 -4.63 1.68
CA GLN A 344 34.63 -6.05 1.52
C GLN A 344 34.20 -6.63 0.15
N LYS A 345 34.33 -5.87 -0.93
CA LYS A 345 34.00 -6.38 -2.28
C LYS A 345 35.12 -7.21 -2.91
N THR A 346 34.75 -8.42 -3.32
CA THR A 346 34.98 -8.91 -4.70
C THR A 346 33.66 -9.47 -5.25
N GLU A 347 33.47 -9.32 -6.56
CA GLU A 347 32.20 -9.40 -7.30
C GLU A 347 31.60 -10.82 -7.47
N ASP A 348 30.36 -10.82 -7.99
CA ASP A 348 29.58 -11.91 -8.59
C ASP A 348 28.88 -12.94 -7.69
N PHE A 349 27.83 -12.48 -6.99
CA PHE A 349 26.52 -13.15 -6.89
C PHE A 349 25.54 -12.22 -6.17
N ILE A 350 24.23 -12.37 -6.39
CA ILE A 350 23.26 -12.01 -5.34
C ILE A 350 23.54 -12.98 -4.21
N ASP A 351 24.48 -12.59 -3.36
CA ASP A 351 25.13 -13.39 -2.33
C ASP A 351 24.11 -14.24 -1.59
N GLY A 352 24.44 -15.53 -1.39
CA GLY A 352 23.62 -16.45 -0.61
C GLY A 352 23.21 -15.86 0.74
N SER A 353 23.99 -14.93 1.30
CA SER A 353 23.64 -14.17 2.50
C SER A 353 22.42 -13.24 2.37
N VAL A 354 22.19 -12.60 1.22
CA VAL A 354 20.99 -11.76 0.96
C VAL A 354 19.76 -12.67 0.89
N ILE A 355 19.90 -13.81 0.22
CA ILE A 355 18.86 -14.83 0.16
C ILE A 355 18.57 -15.36 1.57
N GLU A 356 19.59 -15.72 2.36
CA GLU A 356 19.41 -16.19 3.74
C GLU A 356 18.80 -15.13 4.67
N GLN A 357 19.11 -13.84 4.49
CA GLN A 357 18.49 -12.75 5.26
C GLN A 357 17.00 -12.59 4.96
N PHE A 358 16.60 -12.69 3.69
CA PHE A 358 15.20 -12.63 3.31
C PHE A 358 14.44 -13.94 3.63
N LYS A 359 15.13 -15.09 3.65
CA LYS A 359 14.59 -16.31 4.27
C LYS A 359 14.31 -16.10 5.76
N ALA A 360 15.25 -15.49 6.49
CA ALA A 360 15.09 -15.20 7.91
C ALA A 360 13.97 -14.19 8.20
N SER A 361 13.73 -13.22 7.30
CA SER A 361 12.61 -12.29 7.39
C SER A 361 11.26 -12.89 6.97
N GLY A 362 11.23 -14.13 6.46
CA GLY A 362 10.02 -14.82 6.00
C GLY A 362 9.55 -14.43 4.59
N ALA A 363 10.37 -13.73 3.81
CA ALA A 363 10.05 -13.41 2.43
C ALA A 363 10.17 -14.66 1.53
N ARG A 364 9.29 -14.77 0.54
CA ARG A 364 9.33 -15.79 -0.51
C ARG A 364 9.97 -15.25 -1.80
N TYR A 365 9.75 -13.97 -2.08
CA TYR A 365 10.31 -13.29 -3.24
C TYR A 365 11.06 -12.02 -2.85
N ILE A 366 12.09 -11.68 -3.63
CA ILE A 366 12.76 -10.38 -3.57
C ILE A 366 12.49 -9.67 -4.89
N LEU A 367 11.91 -8.47 -4.83
CA LEU A 367 11.97 -7.54 -5.95
C LEU A 367 13.21 -6.67 -5.76
N ASN A 368 14.08 -6.60 -6.75
CA ASN A 368 15.34 -5.86 -6.67
C ASN A 368 15.45 -4.85 -7.81
N THR A 369 15.89 -3.64 -7.50
CA THR A 369 16.28 -2.64 -8.50
C THR A 369 17.80 -2.46 -8.53
N SER A 370 18.41 -2.51 -9.71
CA SER A 370 19.85 -2.39 -9.92
C SER A 370 20.18 -1.61 -11.20
N GLU A 371 21.47 -1.41 -11.47
CA GLU A 371 21.96 -0.81 -12.73
C GLU A 371 21.36 0.57 -13.05
N PHE A 372 21.25 1.41 -12.02
CA PHE A 372 20.72 2.77 -12.19
C PHE A 372 21.69 3.64 -13.00
N SER A 373 21.14 4.33 -13.98
CA SER A 373 21.74 5.52 -14.59
C SER A 373 20.64 6.52 -14.94
N ASN A 374 21.00 7.79 -15.06
CA ASN A 374 20.10 8.81 -15.57
C ASN A 374 20.83 9.73 -16.54
N ASP A 375 20.07 10.23 -17.51
CA ASP A 375 20.48 11.29 -18.42
C ASP A 375 19.40 12.37 -18.34
N GLN A 376 19.70 13.44 -17.62
CA GLN A 376 18.71 14.45 -17.26
C GLN A 376 17.47 13.80 -16.62
N ASP A 377 16.30 13.99 -17.21
CA ASP A 377 15.01 13.50 -16.72
C ASP A 377 14.70 12.07 -17.19
N ILE A 378 15.61 11.43 -17.94
CA ILE A 378 15.48 10.03 -18.37
C ILE A 378 16.20 9.14 -17.37
N VAL A 379 15.46 8.21 -16.76
CA VAL A 379 16.00 7.22 -15.83
C VAL A 379 16.03 5.84 -16.47
N ARG A 380 17.13 5.12 -16.24
CA ARG A 380 17.35 3.75 -16.69
C ARG A 380 17.71 2.88 -15.50
N PHE A 381 17.05 1.74 -15.36
CA PHE A 381 17.33 0.79 -14.29
C PHE A 381 16.84 -0.61 -14.65
N LYS A 382 17.42 -1.60 -14.00
CA LYS A 382 16.98 -2.99 -14.06
C LYS A 382 16.06 -3.29 -12.87
N MET A 383 14.97 -3.99 -13.13
CA MET A 383 14.08 -4.53 -12.10
C MET A 383 14.01 -6.05 -12.24
N SER A 384 14.31 -6.80 -11.17
CA SER A 384 14.27 -8.27 -11.19
C SER A 384 13.48 -8.83 -10.00
N VAL A 385 12.86 -9.99 -10.22
CA VAL A 385 12.18 -10.76 -9.18
C VAL A 385 12.93 -12.06 -8.98
N VAL A 386 13.34 -12.32 -7.74
CA VAL A 386 14.09 -13.52 -7.34
C VAL A 386 13.20 -14.39 -6.46
N ASP A 387 13.09 -15.67 -6.79
CA ASP A 387 12.53 -16.68 -5.90
C ASP A 387 13.60 -17.07 -4.87
N ILE A 388 13.35 -16.79 -3.60
CA ILE A 388 14.32 -17.02 -2.52
C ILE A 388 14.57 -18.53 -2.31
N SER A 389 13.54 -19.36 -2.52
CA SER A 389 13.64 -20.80 -2.31
C SER A 389 14.47 -21.48 -3.41
N ALA A 390 14.28 -21.04 -4.65
CA ALA A 390 15.03 -21.54 -5.80
C ALA A 390 16.39 -20.83 -5.99
N GLY A 391 16.55 -19.64 -5.44
CA GLY A 391 17.73 -18.79 -5.64
C GLY A 391 17.85 -18.28 -7.09
N THR A 392 16.76 -18.26 -7.85
CA THR A 392 16.77 -17.94 -9.29
C THR A 392 15.97 -16.68 -9.60
N VAL A 393 16.42 -15.94 -10.61
CA VAL A 393 15.65 -14.83 -11.19
C VAL A 393 14.47 -15.43 -11.95
N VAL A 394 13.26 -15.10 -11.50
CA VAL A 394 12.00 -15.52 -12.11
C VAL A 394 11.68 -14.64 -13.32
N LYS A 395 11.94 -13.34 -13.19
CA LYS A 395 11.66 -12.35 -14.23
C LYS A 395 12.56 -11.13 -14.08
N GLU A 396 12.92 -10.53 -15.20
CA GLU A 396 13.70 -9.30 -15.22
C GLU A 396 13.19 -8.34 -16.31
N PHE A 397 13.38 -7.05 -16.07
CA PHE A 397 13.02 -5.98 -16.98
C PHE A 397 14.12 -4.92 -16.99
N LEU A 398 14.44 -4.43 -18.19
CA LEU A 398 15.23 -3.22 -18.36
C LEU A 398 14.28 -2.06 -18.64
N ILE A 399 14.24 -1.11 -17.72
CA ILE A 399 13.29 0.00 -17.73
C ILE A 399 14.03 1.27 -18.13
N ASN A 400 13.46 2.00 -19.09
CA ASN A 400 13.98 3.26 -19.61
C ASN A 400 12.81 4.22 -19.83
N CYS A 401 12.69 5.25 -18.99
CA CYS A 401 11.55 6.16 -19.06
C CYS A 401 11.89 7.56 -18.54
N HIS A 402 11.04 8.53 -18.88
CA HIS A 402 11.08 9.85 -18.28
C HIS A 402 10.61 9.76 -16.81
N ILE A 403 11.28 10.47 -15.90
CA ILE A 403 11.02 10.43 -14.45
C ILE A 403 9.56 10.74 -14.09
N SER A 404 8.91 11.61 -14.87
CA SER A 404 7.49 11.96 -14.67
C SER A 404 6.51 10.83 -15.00
N ARG A 405 6.95 9.75 -15.66
CA ARG A 405 6.15 8.58 -16.04
C ARG A 405 6.49 7.34 -15.23
N LEU A 406 7.35 7.46 -14.21
CA LEU A 406 7.80 6.32 -13.40
C LEU A 406 6.65 5.51 -12.81
N ASP A 407 5.65 6.16 -12.23
CA ASP A 407 4.52 5.47 -11.59
C ASP A 407 3.75 4.60 -12.60
N GLU A 408 3.49 5.11 -13.81
CA GLU A 408 2.81 4.39 -14.90
C GLU A 408 3.64 3.17 -15.37
N VAL A 409 4.93 3.41 -15.64
CA VAL A 409 5.84 2.41 -16.20
C VAL A 409 6.12 1.29 -15.20
N VAL A 410 6.38 1.63 -13.94
CA VAL A 410 6.64 0.65 -12.88
C VAL A 410 5.40 -0.18 -12.60
N LYS A 411 4.19 0.44 -12.55
CA LYS A 411 2.93 -0.29 -12.43
C LYS A 411 2.74 -1.29 -13.57
N TYR A 412 3.01 -0.89 -14.81
CA TYR A 412 2.95 -1.80 -15.96
C TYR A 412 3.82 -3.05 -15.74
N TYR A 413 5.10 -2.90 -15.41
CA TYR A 413 6.00 -4.04 -15.24
C TYR A 413 5.68 -4.89 -14.00
N ILE A 414 5.21 -4.29 -12.91
CA ILE A 414 4.74 -5.03 -11.73
C ILE A 414 3.50 -5.87 -12.06
N ASN A 415 2.57 -5.37 -12.88
CA ASN A 415 1.42 -6.16 -13.33
C ASN A 415 1.84 -7.37 -14.17
N GLN A 416 2.94 -7.27 -14.92
CA GLN A 416 3.49 -8.41 -15.65
C GLN A 416 4.10 -9.49 -14.74
N ILE A 417 4.36 -9.18 -13.46
CA ILE A 417 4.84 -10.13 -12.45
C ILE A 417 3.66 -10.85 -11.79
N PHE A 418 2.65 -10.09 -11.35
CA PHE A 418 1.52 -10.60 -10.57
C PHE A 418 0.33 -11.00 -11.45
N VAL A 419 0.44 -12.19 -12.03
CA VAL A 419 -0.64 -12.85 -12.78
C VAL A 419 -1.33 -13.86 -11.87
N ALA A 420 -2.61 -13.64 -11.55
CA ALA A 420 -3.32 -14.42 -10.54
C ALA A 420 -3.97 -15.67 -11.15
N PRO A 421 -3.68 -16.89 -10.69
CA PRO A 421 -4.48 -18.07 -11.02
C PRO A 421 -5.94 -17.84 -10.59
N ILE A 422 -6.90 -18.24 -11.41
CA ILE A 422 -8.32 -18.01 -11.15
C ILE A 422 -9.15 -19.29 -11.26
N ALA A 423 -10.20 -19.38 -10.45
CA ALA A 423 -11.35 -20.22 -10.76
C ALA A 423 -12.36 -19.44 -11.60
N ILE A 424 -13.02 -20.15 -12.52
CA ILE A 424 -14.17 -19.64 -13.27
C ILE A 424 -15.44 -20.08 -12.56
N GLY A 425 -16.27 -19.10 -12.21
CA GLY A 425 -17.59 -19.33 -11.64
C GLY A 425 -18.69 -19.40 -12.69
N LYS A 426 -19.74 -18.60 -12.48
CA LYS A 426 -20.86 -18.50 -13.40
C LYS A 426 -20.45 -17.70 -14.66
N VAL A 427 -20.74 -18.27 -15.83
CA VAL A 427 -20.68 -17.57 -17.13
C VAL A 427 -22.12 -17.38 -17.62
N ALA A 428 -22.53 -16.14 -17.87
CA ALA A 428 -23.88 -15.81 -18.32
C ALA A 428 -23.86 -14.67 -19.33
N GLY A 429 -24.07 -14.99 -20.61
CA GLY A 429 -24.02 -14.00 -21.68
C GLY A 429 -22.64 -13.34 -21.76
N LYS A 430 -22.57 -12.02 -21.55
CA LYS A 430 -21.33 -11.26 -21.50
C LYS A 430 -20.71 -11.17 -20.10
N GLN A 431 -21.31 -11.76 -19.07
CA GLN A 431 -20.78 -11.70 -17.72
C GLN A 431 -20.08 -13.00 -17.34
N ILE A 432 -18.94 -12.86 -16.66
CA ILE A 432 -18.18 -13.96 -16.10
C ILE A 432 -17.77 -13.62 -14.66
N ASN A 433 -18.09 -14.52 -13.73
CA ASN A 433 -17.58 -14.43 -12.37
C ASN A 433 -16.26 -15.17 -12.31
N VAL A 434 -15.21 -14.52 -11.83
CA VAL A 434 -13.90 -15.15 -11.61
C VAL A 434 -13.48 -14.99 -10.16
N TYR A 435 -12.71 -15.96 -9.68
CA TYR A 435 -12.23 -16.00 -8.31
C TYR A 435 -10.70 -16.13 -8.31
N PRO A 436 -9.96 -15.01 -8.21
CA PRO A 436 -8.52 -15.06 -8.16
C PRO A 436 -8.02 -15.59 -6.80
N VAL A 437 -7.08 -16.53 -6.87
CA VAL A 437 -6.35 -17.06 -5.70
C VAL A 437 -5.53 -15.94 -5.05
N LEU A 438 -5.02 -15.03 -5.88
CA LEU A 438 -4.31 -13.82 -5.47
C LEU A 438 -5.18 -12.60 -5.83
N PRO A 439 -5.92 -12.00 -4.89
CA PRO A 439 -6.75 -10.82 -5.18
C PRO A 439 -5.89 -9.66 -5.70
N ILE A 440 -6.44 -8.94 -6.67
CA ILE A 440 -5.79 -7.80 -7.32
C ILE A 440 -6.56 -6.55 -6.91
N ALA A 441 -5.94 -5.55 -6.27
CA ALA A 441 -6.73 -4.39 -5.85
C ALA A 441 -7.27 -3.66 -7.08
N SER A 442 -8.58 -3.48 -7.11
CA SER A 442 -9.29 -3.06 -8.31
C SER A 442 -10.43 -2.11 -8.01
N SER A 443 -10.91 -1.40 -9.01
CA SER A 443 -12.12 -0.59 -8.92
C SER A 443 -13.06 -0.92 -10.07
N GLU A 444 -14.36 -0.76 -9.86
CA GLU A 444 -15.33 -0.91 -10.93
C GLU A 444 -14.95 0.00 -12.12
N GLY A 445 -15.02 -0.55 -13.33
CA GLY A 445 -14.58 0.10 -14.56
C GLY A 445 -13.14 -0.20 -14.99
N GLU A 446 -12.31 -0.81 -14.14
CA GLU A 446 -10.95 -1.18 -14.53
C GLU A 446 -10.92 -2.39 -15.47
N SER A 447 -9.96 -2.39 -16.38
CA SER A 447 -9.82 -3.43 -17.41
C SER A 447 -8.93 -4.59 -16.96
N PHE A 448 -9.30 -5.78 -17.40
CA PHE A 448 -8.64 -7.05 -17.11
C PHE A 448 -8.52 -7.91 -18.36
N SER A 449 -7.52 -8.78 -18.36
CA SER A 449 -7.38 -9.85 -19.33
C SER A 449 -7.44 -11.20 -18.67
N ILE A 450 -8.21 -12.09 -19.29
CA ILE A 450 -8.21 -13.51 -18.96
C ILE A 450 -7.17 -14.17 -19.85
N LEU A 451 -6.22 -14.83 -19.20
CA LEU A 451 -5.14 -15.55 -19.83
C LEU A 451 -5.39 -17.05 -19.71
N TYR A 452 -4.97 -17.79 -20.73
CA TYR A 452 -5.03 -19.25 -20.80
C TYR A 452 -3.65 -19.83 -21.02
N ASN A 453 -3.29 -20.83 -20.22
CA ASN A 453 -2.02 -21.54 -20.36
C ASN A 453 -2.15 -22.65 -21.40
N LYS A 454 -1.87 -22.30 -22.66
CA LYS A 454 -2.01 -23.20 -23.81
C LYS A 454 -0.79 -24.11 -23.93
N SER A 455 -1.04 -25.40 -24.05
CA SER A 455 -0.02 -26.37 -24.43
C SER A 455 0.33 -26.19 -25.90
N ILE A 456 1.61 -25.97 -26.19
CA ILE A 456 2.19 -25.89 -27.53
C ILE A 456 3.23 -26.99 -27.63
N VAL A 457 3.24 -27.74 -28.72
CA VAL A 457 4.31 -28.71 -28.97
C VAL A 457 5.53 -27.93 -29.46
N ASP A 458 6.64 -27.98 -28.72
CA ASP A 458 7.91 -27.41 -29.16
C ASP A 458 8.33 -28.10 -30.46
N PRO A 459 8.46 -27.35 -31.57
CA PRO A 459 8.78 -27.93 -32.87
C PRO A 459 10.18 -28.55 -32.93
N ILE A 460 11.08 -28.19 -32.01
CA ILE A 460 12.46 -28.68 -31.96
C ILE A 460 12.57 -29.88 -31.01
N SER A 461 12.03 -29.78 -29.78
CA SER A 461 12.19 -30.84 -28.77
C SER A 461 11.04 -31.86 -28.76
N GLY A 462 9.93 -31.59 -29.44
CA GLY A 462 8.72 -32.42 -29.43
C GLY A 462 7.99 -32.45 -28.09
N LYS A 463 8.46 -31.69 -27.09
CA LYS A 463 7.86 -31.61 -25.76
C LYS A 463 6.73 -30.57 -25.74
N ASN A 464 5.73 -30.81 -24.90
CA ASN A 464 4.74 -29.78 -24.60
C ASN A 464 5.41 -28.68 -23.77
N ILE A 465 5.49 -27.48 -24.36
CA ILE A 465 5.77 -26.23 -23.67
C ILE A 465 4.45 -25.51 -23.43
N TYR A 466 4.35 -24.76 -22.34
CA TYR A 466 3.13 -24.03 -22.02
C TYR A 466 3.38 -22.54 -22.19
N SER A 467 2.49 -21.87 -22.92
CA SER A 467 2.52 -20.43 -23.11
C SER A 467 1.23 -19.80 -22.62
N ARG A 468 1.35 -18.68 -21.90
CA ARG A 468 0.19 -17.87 -21.52
C ARG A 468 -0.21 -17.01 -22.70
N ILE A 469 -1.43 -17.22 -23.19
CA ILE A 469 -2.04 -16.41 -24.24
C ILE A 469 -3.23 -15.66 -23.67
N GLU A 470 -3.47 -14.46 -24.19
CA GLU A 470 -4.64 -13.66 -23.87
C GLU A 470 -5.86 -14.17 -24.66
N ILE A 471 -6.97 -14.46 -23.98
CA ILE A 471 -8.16 -15.04 -24.63
C ILE A 471 -9.39 -14.14 -24.56
N ALA A 472 -9.47 -13.25 -23.58
CA ALA A 472 -10.53 -12.24 -23.49
C ALA A 472 -10.07 -10.99 -22.74
N LYS A 473 -10.61 -9.84 -23.16
CA LYS A 473 -10.55 -8.58 -22.43
C LYS A 473 -11.89 -8.31 -21.77
N CYS A 474 -11.83 -7.87 -20.53
CA CYS A 474 -13.00 -7.65 -19.71
C CYS A 474 -12.88 -6.37 -18.89
N THR A 475 -14.01 -5.88 -18.42
CA THR A 475 -14.10 -4.75 -17.50
C THR A 475 -14.74 -5.19 -16.20
N LEU A 476 -14.12 -4.85 -15.06
CA LEU A 476 -14.67 -5.16 -13.75
C LEU A 476 -15.98 -4.39 -13.53
N SER A 477 -17.07 -5.12 -13.43
CA SER A 477 -18.42 -4.56 -13.28
C SER A 477 -18.85 -4.48 -11.83
N LYS A 478 -18.42 -5.46 -11.02
CA LYS A 478 -18.69 -5.49 -9.58
C LYS A 478 -17.62 -6.30 -8.87
N TRP A 479 -17.25 -5.86 -7.68
CA TRP A 479 -16.35 -6.56 -6.77
C TRP A 479 -17.09 -6.96 -5.49
N ASN A 480 -17.05 -8.24 -5.13
CA ASN A 480 -17.68 -8.78 -3.92
C ASN A 480 -16.68 -9.63 -3.11
N GLY A 481 -15.55 -9.07 -2.68
CA GLY A 481 -14.51 -9.83 -2.00
C GLY A 481 -13.56 -10.54 -3.00
N GLN A 482 -13.47 -11.87 -2.95
CA GLN A 482 -12.71 -12.63 -3.96
C GLN A 482 -13.54 -12.96 -5.20
N GLU A 483 -14.79 -12.50 -5.29
CA GLU A 483 -15.58 -12.61 -6.52
C GLU A 483 -15.45 -11.34 -7.36
N TYR A 484 -14.94 -11.51 -8.58
CA TYR A 484 -14.81 -10.44 -9.57
C TYR A 484 -15.85 -10.72 -10.65
N VAL A 485 -16.87 -9.87 -10.75
CA VAL A 485 -17.87 -9.93 -11.80
C VAL A 485 -17.38 -9.09 -12.96
N LEU A 486 -16.95 -9.74 -14.03
CA LEU A 486 -16.37 -9.11 -15.20
C LEU A 486 -17.38 -9.10 -16.35
N THR A 487 -17.44 -7.99 -17.09
CA THR A 487 -18.12 -7.91 -18.38
C THR A 487 -17.09 -8.14 -19.49
N ILE A 488 -17.36 -9.08 -20.38
CA ILE A 488 -16.51 -9.42 -21.53
C ILE A 488 -16.71 -8.36 -22.60
N ASP A 489 -15.65 -7.60 -22.87
CA ASP A 489 -15.61 -6.54 -23.87
C ASP A 489 -15.26 -7.12 -25.25
N GLU A 490 -14.25 -8.00 -25.27
CA GLU A 490 -13.70 -8.60 -26.49
C GLU A 490 -13.22 -10.03 -26.22
N VAL A 491 -13.52 -10.95 -27.14
CA VAL A 491 -12.98 -12.32 -27.15
C VAL A 491 -11.91 -12.39 -28.24
N LEU A 492 -10.66 -12.65 -27.84
CA LEU A 492 -9.50 -12.64 -28.73
C LEU A 492 -9.26 -14.00 -29.40
N SER A 493 -9.57 -15.09 -28.70
CA SER A 493 -9.50 -16.46 -29.25
C SER A 493 -10.80 -17.20 -28.97
N LYS A 494 -11.65 -17.38 -29.98
CA LYS A 494 -12.96 -18.03 -29.80
C LYS A 494 -12.83 -19.49 -29.38
N ASP A 495 -11.92 -20.24 -29.99
CA ASP A 495 -11.74 -21.67 -29.73
C ASP A 495 -11.20 -21.91 -28.31
N ASP A 496 -10.21 -21.11 -27.88
CA ASP A 496 -9.66 -21.22 -26.53
C ASP A 496 -10.66 -20.67 -25.49
N PHE A 497 -11.49 -19.68 -25.85
CA PHE A 497 -12.52 -19.15 -24.97
C PHE A 497 -13.70 -20.13 -24.78
N SER A 498 -14.07 -20.93 -25.79
CA SER A 498 -15.11 -21.97 -25.61
C SER A 498 -14.75 -22.95 -24.49
N ALA A 499 -13.45 -23.20 -24.26
CA ALA A 499 -13.01 -24.02 -23.13
C ALA A 499 -13.39 -23.42 -21.77
N ILE A 500 -13.53 -22.09 -21.62
CA ILE A 500 -14.03 -21.50 -20.35
C ILE A 500 -15.48 -21.91 -20.09
N ALA A 501 -16.32 -21.97 -21.14
CA ALA A 501 -17.72 -22.30 -21.02
C ALA A 501 -17.96 -23.81 -20.80
N ASP A 502 -17.11 -24.65 -21.40
CA ASP A 502 -17.28 -26.11 -21.43
C ASP A 502 -16.54 -26.83 -20.29
N THR A 503 -15.43 -26.27 -19.80
CA THR A 503 -14.63 -26.90 -18.75
C THR A 503 -14.97 -26.30 -17.39
N LYS A 504 -15.76 -27.02 -16.59
CA LYS A 504 -15.81 -26.82 -15.12
C LYS A 504 -14.49 -27.19 -14.41
N SER A 505 -13.43 -27.52 -15.18
CA SER A 505 -12.09 -27.85 -14.72
C SER A 505 -11.17 -26.64 -14.97
N THR A 506 -10.85 -25.95 -13.90
CA THR A 506 -10.34 -24.57 -13.82
C THR A 506 -8.81 -24.48 -13.72
N ASP A 507 -8.07 -25.42 -14.31
CA ASP A 507 -6.66 -25.60 -13.96
C ASP A 507 -5.66 -24.76 -14.77
N LEU A 508 -6.12 -23.92 -15.70
CA LEU A 508 -5.24 -23.25 -16.68
C LEU A 508 -5.48 -21.75 -16.86
N PHE A 509 -6.40 -21.14 -16.11
CA PHE A 509 -6.79 -19.75 -16.32
C PHE A 509 -6.13 -18.81 -15.31
N TYR A 510 -5.85 -17.60 -15.79
CA TYR A 510 -5.28 -16.54 -14.99
C TYR A 510 -5.97 -15.21 -15.29
N LEU A 511 -5.90 -14.30 -14.33
CA LEU A 511 -6.37 -12.93 -14.43
C LEU A 511 -5.18 -11.99 -14.30
N MET A 512 -5.15 -11.00 -15.18
CA MET A 512 -4.16 -9.93 -15.19
C MET A 512 -4.89 -8.59 -15.32
N LYS A 513 -4.48 -7.59 -14.55
CA LYS A 513 -4.98 -6.22 -14.71
C LYS A 513 -4.34 -5.58 -15.93
N ASN A 514 -5.17 -5.03 -16.82
CA ASN A 514 -4.68 -4.36 -18.01
C ASN A 514 -4.23 -2.95 -17.68
N VAL A 515 -2.92 -2.77 -17.66
CA VAL A 515 -2.31 -1.44 -17.69
C VAL A 515 -1.78 -1.26 -19.11
N PRO A 516 -2.16 -0.19 -19.83
CA PRO A 516 -1.63 0.10 -21.15
C PRO A 516 -0.11 0.03 -21.13
N GLU A 517 0.49 -0.57 -22.15
CA GLU A 517 1.93 -0.49 -22.29
C GLU A 517 2.30 1.00 -22.41
N PRO A 518 3.11 1.54 -21.49
CA PRO A 518 3.56 2.91 -21.62
C PRO A 518 4.32 3.01 -22.93
N GLU A 519 4.11 4.09 -23.72
CA GLU A 519 5.00 4.38 -24.85
C GLU A 519 6.46 4.39 -24.37
N ASN A 520 7.14 3.26 -24.58
CA ASN A 520 8.53 3.09 -24.23
C ASN A 520 9.33 3.93 -25.22
N MET A 521 10.28 4.72 -24.72
CA MET A 521 11.27 5.39 -25.60
C MET A 521 12.20 4.39 -26.32
N ASN A 522 12.00 3.08 -26.10
CA ASN A 522 12.74 1.99 -26.76
C ASN A 522 12.27 1.72 -28.21
N ASN A 523 11.22 2.39 -28.72
CA ASN A 523 10.81 2.34 -30.12
C ASN A 523 11.24 3.58 -30.94
N ILE A 524 12.35 4.24 -30.59
CA ILE A 524 13.06 5.08 -31.56
C ILE A 524 14.00 4.15 -32.33
N SER A 525 13.49 3.63 -33.44
CA SER A 525 14.25 2.95 -34.48
C SER A 525 15.55 3.69 -34.80
N LYS A 526 16.66 2.94 -34.80
CA LYS A 526 17.63 3.08 -35.89
C LYS A 526 17.32 2.05 -36.96
#